data_AF-A0AAU8SA28-F1
#
_entry.id   AF-A0AAU8SA28-F1
#
_cell.length_a   1.000
_cell.length_b   1.000
_cell.length_c   1.000
_cell.angle_alpha   90.00
_cell.angle_beta   90.00
_cell.angle_gamma   90.00
#
_symmetry.space_group_name_H-M   'P 1'
#
loop_
_entity.id
_entity.type
_entity.pdbx_description
1 polymer ?
#
loop_
_entity_poly.entity_id
_entity_poly.type
_entity_poly.pdbx_seq_one_letter_code
_entity_poly.pdbx_strand_id
1 'polypeptide(L)'
;MQHESETSPPILAAPIHAALHSVIDAVVHRSVSEATTKNGYMRCADYAIVGARVLSMPTGRRYRPVAGGEVLDFGDGKLFVLGSTRERRRAAKHLSQLARYHCWIEARHTDADGRARTEVIDFTMRHDAMVASMVGVPFTGSRGTY
;
A
#
# COMPACT_ATOMS: atom_id res chain seq x y z
N MET A 1 8.16 40.26 4.15
CA MET A 1 8.08 39.50 2.88
C MET A 1 7.48 38.15 3.18
N GLN A 2 6.20 37.97 2.89
CA GLN A 2 5.54 36.67 2.96
C GLN A 2 5.91 35.94 1.66
N HIS A 3 6.63 34.83 1.78
CA HIS A 3 6.91 33.97 0.65
C HIS A 3 5.65 33.11 0.44
N GLU A 4 4.74 33.57 -0.41
CA GLU A 4 3.68 32.71 -0.91
C GLU A 4 4.37 31.60 -1.72
N SER A 5 4.30 30.38 -1.18
CA SER A 5 4.72 29.19 -1.90
C SER A 5 3.71 28.98 -3.02
N GLU A 6 4.05 29.40 -4.24
CA GLU A 6 3.29 29.09 -5.46
C GLU A 6 3.11 27.57 -5.52
N THR A 7 1.93 27.11 -5.11
CA THR A 7 1.58 25.70 -5.23
C THR A 7 1.16 25.51 -6.66
N SER A 8 2.11 25.01 -7.47
CA SER A 8 1.83 24.59 -8.84
C SER A 8 0.59 23.67 -8.84
N PRO A 9 -0.32 23.83 -9.81
CA PRO A 9 -1.50 22.99 -9.88
C PRO A 9 -1.09 21.52 -9.97
N PRO A 10 -1.87 20.60 -9.36
CA PRO A 10 -1.52 19.19 -9.35
C PRO A 10 -1.47 18.64 -10.79
N ILE A 11 -0.43 17.85 -11.06
CA ILE A 11 -0.19 17.17 -12.34
C ILE A 11 -1.21 16.04 -12.54
N LEU A 12 -1.58 15.36 -11.45
CA LEU A 12 -2.55 14.26 -11.46
C LEU A 12 -3.76 14.57 -10.59
N ALA A 13 -4.93 14.11 -11.03
CA ALA A 13 -6.13 14.12 -10.21
C ALA A 13 -6.00 13.15 -9.02
N ALA A 14 -6.77 13.42 -7.98
CA ALA A 14 -6.93 12.54 -6.82
C ALA A 14 -8.43 12.34 -6.54
N PRO A 15 -8.93 11.10 -6.35
CA PRO A 15 -8.20 9.83 -6.33
C PRO A 15 -7.54 9.48 -7.67
N ILE A 16 -6.57 8.56 -7.66
CA ILE A 16 -5.85 8.21 -8.88
C ILE A 16 -6.80 7.49 -9.84
N HIS A 17 -6.78 7.91 -11.10
CA HIS A 17 -7.56 7.27 -12.15
C HIS A 17 -7.06 5.84 -12.40
N ALA A 18 -7.98 4.87 -12.53
CA ALA A 18 -7.65 3.45 -12.66
C ALA A 18 -6.63 3.13 -13.77
N ALA A 19 -6.75 3.82 -14.91
CA ALA A 19 -5.82 3.70 -16.02
C ALA A 19 -4.34 3.98 -15.67
N LEU A 20 -4.06 4.75 -14.61
CA LEU A 20 -2.71 5.09 -14.18
C LEU A 20 -2.15 4.13 -13.12
N HIS A 21 -2.98 3.26 -12.53
CA HIS A 21 -2.55 2.42 -11.41
C HIS A 21 -1.43 1.48 -11.80
N SER A 22 -1.51 0.80 -12.95
CA SER A 22 -0.46 -0.12 -13.43
C SER A 22 0.87 0.59 -13.72
N VAL A 23 0.82 1.82 -14.24
CA VAL A 23 2.00 2.63 -14.53
C VAL A 23 2.68 3.06 -13.24
N ILE A 24 1.90 3.57 -12.27
CA ILE A 24 2.43 3.99 -10.97
C ILE A 24 2.97 2.79 -10.20
N ASP A 25 2.26 1.67 -10.20
CA ASP A 25 2.67 0.41 -9.59
C ASP A 25 4.02 -0.08 -10.16
N ALA A 26 4.22 -0.02 -11.48
CA ALA A 26 5.47 -0.38 -12.12
C ALA A 26 6.63 0.56 -11.73
N VAL A 27 6.37 1.87 -11.68
CA VAL A 27 7.36 2.88 -11.27
C VAL A 27 7.79 2.66 -9.82
N VAL A 28 6.83 2.53 -8.90
CA VAL A 28 7.11 2.28 -7.48
C VAL A 28 7.90 1.00 -7.31
N HIS A 29 7.48 -0.08 -7.98
CA HIS A 29 8.20 -1.34 -7.92
C HIS A 29 9.64 -1.20 -8.39
N ARG A 30 9.86 -0.57 -9.55
CA ARG A 30 11.20 -0.33 -10.09
C ARG A 30 12.06 0.43 -9.09
N SER A 31 11.56 1.52 -8.51
CA SER A 31 12.28 2.32 -7.51
C SER A 31 12.64 1.51 -6.26
N VAL A 32 11.76 0.63 -5.79
CA VAL A 32 12.01 -0.21 -4.61
C VAL A 32 12.96 -1.37 -4.94
N SER A 33 12.83 -1.97 -6.12
CA SER A 33 13.62 -3.13 -6.55
C SER A 33 15.04 -2.74 -6.95
N GLU A 34 15.24 -1.63 -7.67
CA GLU A 34 16.58 -1.19 -8.10
C GLU A 34 17.45 -0.76 -6.91
N ALA A 35 16.83 -0.28 -5.83
CA ALA A 35 17.54 0.07 -4.61
C ALA A 35 18.10 -1.14 -3.84
N THR A 36 17.75 -2.39 -4.17
CA THR A 36 18.17 -3.57 -3.42
C THR A 36 18.38 -4.82 -4.26
N THR A 37 19.39 -5.62 -3.92
CA THR A 37 19.66 -6.94 -4.55
C THR A 37 18.69 -8.06 -4.14
N LYS A 38 17.70 -7.78 -3.29
CA LYS A 38 16.70 -8.75 -2.84
C LYS A 38 15.38 -8.49 -3.54
N ASN A 39 14.72 -9.55 -4.03
CA ASN A 39 13.34 -9.49 -4.50
C ASN A 39 12.50 -8.83 -3.40
N GLY A 40 11.80 -7.74 -3.70
CA GLY A 40 11.11 -6.84 -2.75
C GLY A 40 9.98 -7.45 -1.90
N TYR A 41 9.94 -8.78 -1.80
CA TYR A 41 9.15 -9.55 -0.86
C TYR A 41 9.49 -9.17 0.60
N MET A 42 8.47 -9.04 1.46
CA MET A 42 8.57 -8.54 2.85
C MET A 42 9.02 -7.09 3.03
N ARG A 43 8.82 -6.23 2.02
CA ARG A 43 9.16 -4.80 2.08
C ARG A 43 7.95 -3.89 1.98
N CYS A 44 6.80 -4.31 2.49
CA CYS A 44 5.55 -3.52 2.46
C CYS A 44 5.76 -2.07 2.92
N ALA A 45 6.59 -1.84 3.94
CA ALA A 45 6.94 -0.50 4.40
C ALA A 45 7.63 0.36 3.31
N ASP A 46 8.57 -0.21 2.54
CA ASP A 46 9.27 0.53 1.48
C ASP A 46 8.32 0.88 0.33
N TYR A 47 7.47 -0.06 -0.09
CA TYR A 47 6.43 0.20 -1.08
C TYR A 47 5.45 1.27 -0.62
N ALA A 48 4.99 1.21 0.64
CA ALA A 48 4.08 2.20 1.19
C ALA A 48 4.73 3.59 1.30
N ILE A 49 5.98 3.67 1.75
CA ILE A 49 6.70 4.94 1.91
C ILE A 49 7.03 5.56 0.55
N VAL A 50 7.64 4.80 -0.36
CA VAL A 50 8.00 5.28 -1.70
C VAL A 50 6.75 5.60 -2.51
N GLY A 51 5.77 4.70 -2.50
CA GLY A 51 4.49 4.89 -3.18
C GLY A 51 3.75 6.13 -2.69
N ALA A 52 3.68 6.36 -1.38
CA ALA A 52 3.05 7.56 -0.83
C ALA A 52 3.72 8.85 -1.33
N ARG A 53 5.05 8.86 -1.52
CA ARG A 53 5.76 10.01 -2.10
C ARG A 53 5.49 10.18 -3.59
N VAL A 54 5.57 9.09 -4.36
CA VAL A 54 5.25 9.08 -5.80
C VAL A 54 3.82 9.55 -6.06
N LEU A 55 2.89 9.25 -5.16
CA LEU A 55 1.50 9.70 -5.27
C LEU A 55 1.31 11.15 -4.80
N SER A 56 1.92 11.53 -3.67
CA SER A 56 1.71 12.86 -3.08
C SER A 56 2.27 14.00 -3.93
N MET A 57 3.42 13.79 -4.58
CA MET A 57 4.08 14.82 -5.39
C MET A 57 3.24 15.30 -6.58
N PRO A 58 2.78 14.42 -7.50
CA PRO A 58 2.01 14.84 -8.66
C PRO A 58 0.57 15.21 -8.32
N THR A 59 -0.03 14.64 -7.26
CA THR A 59 -1.43 14.95 -6.89
C THR A 59 -1.58 16.18 -6.00
N GLY A 60 -0.50 16.63 -5.36
CA GLY A 60 -0.56 17.65 -4.30
C GLY A 60 -1.38 17.19 -3.06
N ARG A 61 -1.78 15.91 -2.99
CA ARG A 61 -2.57 15.35 -1.88
C ARG A 61 -1.68 14.56 -0.93
N ARG A 62 -2.13 14.44 0.32
CA ARG A 62 -1.41 13.70 1.33
C ARG A 62 -1.78 12.22 1.28
N TYR A 63 -0.94 11.43 0.62
CA TYR A 63 -0.94 9.97 0.74
C TYR A 63 -0.10 9.58 1.95
N ARG A 64 -0.66 8.76 2.85
CA ARG A 64 -0.03 8.37 4.12
C ARG A 64 0.25 6.87 4.13
N PRO A 65 1.50 6.45 4.40
CA PRO A 65 1.75 5.06 4.71
C PRO A 65 1.13 4.70 6.07
N VAL A 66 0.48 3.54 6.14
CA VAL A 66 -0.17 2.99 7.33
C VAL A 66 0.32 1.56 7.52
N ALA A 67 0.38 1.10 8.77
CA ALA A 67 0.75 -0.27 9.11
C ALA A 67 -0.28 -0.92 10.02
N GLY A 68 -0.55 -2.21 9.84
CA GLY A 68 -1.53 -2.94 10.64
C GLY A 68 -1.65 -4.41 10.27
N GLY A 69 -2.79 -5.01 10.62
CA GLY A 69 -3.12 -6.37 10.19
C GLY A 69 -3.83 -6.35 8.83
N GLU A 70 -3.59 -7.38 8.04
CA GLU A 70 -4.16 -7.56 6.70
C GLU A 70 -4.90 -8.90 6.61
N VAL A 71 -5.92 -8.92 5.76
CA VAL A 71 -6.59 -10.14 5.32
C VAL A 71 -6.37 -10.26 3.81
N LEU A 72 -5.64 -11.28 3.39
CA LEU A 72 -5.42 -11.63 2.00
C LEU A 72 -6.48 -12.63 1.56
N ASP A 73 -7.04 -12.44 0.36
CA ASP A 73 -7.92 -13.42 -0.29
C ASP A 73 -7.13 -14.17 -1.36
N PHE A 74 -6.91 -15.46 -1.15
CA PHE A 74 -6.22 -16.32 -2.12
C PHE A 74 -7.18 -16.97 -3.13
N GLY A 75 -8.48 -16.64 -3.10
CA GLY A 75 -9.51 -17.23 -3.94
C GLY A 75 -10.17 -18.46 -3.29
N ASP A 76 -11.33 -18.87 -3.84
CA ASP A 76 -12.15 -19.97 -3.33
C ASP A 76 -12.51 -19.86 -1.83
N GLY A 77 -12.66 -18.64 -1.32
CA GLY A 77 -12.96 -18.38 0.09
C GLY A 77 -11.77 -18.63 1.04
N LYS A 78 -10.56 -18.83 0.51
CA LYS A 78 -9.35 -19.03 1.32
C LYS A 78 -8.78 -17.69 1.74
N LEU A 79 -9.16 -17.28 2.94
CA LEU A 79 -8.65 -16.06 3.55
C LEU A 79 -7.43 -16.36 4.44
N PHE A 80 -6.41 -15.53 4.33
CA PHE A 80 -5.23 -15.57 5.18
C PHE A 80 -5.09 -14.27 5.96
N VAL A 81 -4.92 -14.37 7.28
CA VAL A 81 -4.76 -13.20 8.14
C VAL A 81 -3.29 -12.99 8.48
N LEU A 82 -2.72 -11.89 8.00
CA LEU A 82 -1.40 -11.41 8.40
C LEU A 82 -1.56 -10.43 9.55
N GLY A 83 -1.29 -10.88 10.77
CA GLY A 83 -1.37 -10.02 11.94
C GLY A 83 -0.82 -10.64 13.21
N SER A 84 -0.39 -9.79 14.13
CA SER A 84 -0.08 -10.21 15.50
C SER A 84 -1.38 -10.41 16.28
N THR A 85 -1.50 -11.47 17.06
CA THR A 85 -2.71 -11.74 17.87
C THR A 85 -2.94 -10.62 18.90
N ARG A 86 -4.16 -10.52 19.42
CA ARG A 86 -4.52 -9.51 20.42
C ARG A 86 -3.65 -9.64 21.68
N GLU A 87 -3.41 -10.86 22.12
CA GLU A 87 -2.58 -11.19 23.28
C GLU A 87 -1.15 -10.68 23.05
N ARG A 88 -0.58 -10.97 21.88
CA ARG A 88 0.77 -10.55 21.51
C ARG A 88 0.89 -9.03 21.40
N ARG A 89 -0.14 -8.36 20.84
CA ARG A 89 -0.23 -6.88 20.81
C ARG A 89 -0.24 -6.26 22.21
N ARG A 90 -0.93 -6.88 23.17
CA ARG A 90 -1.00 -6.41 24.56
C ARG A 90 0.27 -6.68 25.36
N ALA A 91 0.98 -7.76 25.04
CA ALA A 91 2.19 -8.16 25.76
C ALA A 91 3.49 -7.63 25.14
N ALA A 92 3.44 -7.06 23.94
CA ALA A 92 4.63 -6.59 23.24
C ALA A 92 5.28 -5.40 23.96
N LYS A 93 6.59 -5.51 24.20
CA LYS A 93 7.48 -4.46 24.69
C LYS A 93 8.31 -3.84 23.57
N HIS A 94 8.47 -4.56 22.45
CA HIS A 94 9.22 -4.11 21.28
C HIS A 94 8.42 -4.31 19.99
N LEU A 95 8.57 -3.39 19.04
CA LEU A 95 7.90 -3.46 17.72
C LEU A 95 8.27 -4.71 16.92
N SER A 96 9.49 -5.23 17.08
CA SER A 96 9.91 -6.50 16.49
C SER A 96 9.03 -7.69 16.90
N GLN A 97 8.39 -7.62 18.08
CA GLN A 97 7.45 -8.64 18.53
C GLN A 97 6.11 -8.55 17.81
N LEU A 98 5.84 -7.45 17.11
CA LEU A 98 4.66 -7.21 16.29
C LEU A 98 4.97 -7.34 14.79
N ALA A 99 6.14 -7.88 14.41
CA ALA A 99 6.63 -7.96 13.03
C ALA A 99 5.72 -8.68 12.02
N ARG A 100 4.63 -9.32 12.48
CA ARG A 100 3.53 -9.77 11.62
C ARG A 100 2.58 -8.59 11.41
N TYR A 101 2.96 -7.70 10.50
CA TYR A 101 2.17 -6.56 10.05
C TYR A 101 2.33 -6.40 8.54
N HIS A 102 1.38 -5.68 7.97
CA HIS A 102 1.41 -5.22 6.60
C HIS A 102 1.42 -3.69 6.55
N CYS A 103 1.90 -3.12 5.44
CA CYS A 103 1.81 -1.69 5.20
C CYS A 103 1.12 -1.41 3.87
N TRP A 104 0.23 -0.42 3.88
CA TRP A 104 -0.49 0.10 2.72
C TRP A 104 -0.48 1.63 2.76
N ILE A 105 -1.14 2.26 1.79
CA ILE A 105 -1.26 3.71 1.69
C ILE A 105 -2.73 4.09 1.82
N GLU A 106 -2.99 5.14 2.60
CA GLU A 106 -4.30 5.76 2.70
C GLU A 106 -4.25 7.23 2.27
N ALA A 107 -5.24 7.66 1.52
CA ALA A 107 -5.48 9.07 1.25
C ALA A 107 -6.96 9.41 1.43
N ARG A 108 -7.24 10.55 2.06
CA ARG A 108 -8.60 11.04 2.25
C ARG A 108 -8.95 12.01 1.13
N HIS A 109 -10.07 11.76 0.48
CA HIS A 109 -10.63 12.56 -0.59
C HIS A 109 -12.05 12.96 -0.25
N THR A 110 -12.52 14.04 -0.86
CA THR A 110 -13.93 14.38 -0.88
C THR A 110 -14.44 14.01 -2.27
N ASP A 111 -15.48 13.18 -2.34
CA ASP A 111 -16.11 12.84 -3.63
C ASP A 111 -16.97 14.00 -4.16
N ALA A 112 -17.55 13.82 -5.35
CA ALA A 112 -18.37 14.85 -6.00
C ALA A 112 -19.60 15.26 -5.17
N ASP A 113 -20.07 14.37 -4.28
CA ASP A 113 -21.21 14.60 -3.39
C ASP A 113 -20.79 15.25 -2.05
N GLY A 114 -19.52 15.63 -1.90
CA GLY A 114 -19.00 16.21 -0.66
C GLY A 114 -18.69 15.17 0.43
N ARG A 115 -18.79 13.87 0.15
CA ARG A 115 -18.55 12.82 1.16
C ARG A 115 -17.08 12.47 1.23
N ALA A 116 -16.58 12.35 2.46
CA ALA A 116 -15.22 11.90 2.71
C ALA A 116 -15.09 10.40 2.37
N ARG A 117 -14.15 10.07 1.49
CA ARG A 117 -13.75 8.70 1.16
C ARG A 117 -12.27 8.49 1.43
N THR A 118 -11.91 7.28 1.84
CA THR A 118 -10.51 6.86 1.95
C THR A 118 -10.17 6.01 0.74
N GLU A 119 -9.23 6.47 -0.08
CA GLU A 119 -8.55 5.66 -1.08
C GLU A 119 -7.50 4.79 -0.36
N VAL A 120 -7.54 3.48 -0.61
CA VAL A 120 -6.59 2.50 -0.05
C VAL A 120 -5.80 1.92 -1.22
N ILE A 121 -4.47 2.01 -1.15
CA ILE A 121 -3.56 1.55 -2.20
C ILE A 121 -2.53 0.62 -1.59
N ASP A 122 -2.37 -0.56 -2.19
CA ASP A 122 -1.38 -1.55 -1.79
C ASP A 122 -0.58 -2.05 -2.99
N PHE A 123 0.65 -1.54 -3.13
CA PHE A 123 1.58 -1.94 -4.18
C PHE A 123 2.20 -3.33 -4.00
N THR A 124 1.89 -4.01 -2.91
CA THR A 124 2.42 -5.35 -2.61
C THR A 124 1.45 -6.48 -2.92
N MET A 125 0.19 -6.19 -3.30
CA MET A 125 -0.77 -7.19 -3.81
C MET A 125 -0.22 -8.00 -4.99
N ARG A 126 0.72 -7.44 -5.76
CA ARG A 126 1.47 -8.15 -6.81
C ARG A 126 2.21 -9.41 -6.30
N HIS A 127 2.45 -9.51 -5.00
CA HIS A 127 3.17 -10.62 -4.36
C HIS A 127 2.23 -11.64 -3.72
N ASP A 128 0.91 -11.48 -3.78
CA ASP A 128 -0.05 -12.35 -3.08
C ASP A 128 0.05 -13.81 -3.50
N ALA A 129 0.24 -14.06 -4.80
CA ALA A 129 0.47 -15.41 -5.32
C ALA A 129 1.75 -16.05 -4.73
N MET A 130 2.79 -15.25 -4.49
CA MET A 130 4.01 -15.71 -3.82
C MET A 130 3.77 -15.99 -2.35
N VAL A 131 3.03 -15.12 -1.65
CA VAL A 131 2.63 -15.33 -0.24
C VAL A 131 1.84 -16.63 -0.12
N ALA A 132 0.83 -16.85 -0.98
CA ALA A 132 0.01 -18.05 -1.02
C ALA A 132 0.88 -19.32 -1.18
N SER A 133 1.83 -19.31 -2.13
CA SER A 133 2.78 -20.41 -2.31
C SER A 133 3.61 -20.68 -1.05
N MET A 134 4.03 -19.65 -0.33
CA MET A 134 4.85 -19.80 0.88
C MET A 134 4.08 -20.34 2.08
N VAL A 135 2.79 -20.06 2.16
CA VAL A 135 1.91 -20.60 3.21
C VAL A 135 1.26 -21.93 2.80
N GLY A 136 1.63 -22.49 1.64
CA GLY A 136 1.15 -23.78 1.16
C GLY A 136 -0.30 -23.76 0.68
N VAL A 137 -0.81 -22.61 0.25
CA VAL A 137 -2.19 -22.43 -0.21
C VAL A 137 -2.21 -22.11 -1.72
N PRO A 138 -3.05 -22.79 -2.52
CA PRO A 138 -3.23 -22.44 -3.92
C PRO A 138 -3.80 -21.02 -4.09
N PHE A 139 -3.25 -20.26 -5.03
CA PHE A 139 -3.75 -18.94 -5.40
C PHE A 139 -4.67 -19.05 -6.62
N THR A 140 -5.96 -18.83 -6.41
CA THR A 140 -7.00 -18.78 -7.46
C THR A 140 -7.64 -17.40 -7.57
N GLY A 141 -7.20 -16.44 -6.75
CA GLY A 141 -7.61 -15.05 -6.83
C GLY A 141 -7.32 -14.45 -8.21
N SER A 142 -8.30 -13.76 -8.78
CA SER A 142 -8.07 -12.85 -9.91
C SER A 142 -7.08 -11.78 -9.45
N ARG A 143 -6.05 -11.49 -10.26
CA ARG A 143 -5.19 -10.31 -10.06
C ARG A 143 -6.12 -9.11 -9.93
N GLY A 144 -6.34 -8.64 -8.71
CA GLY A 144 -7.08 -7.42 -8.46
C GLY A 144 -6.27 -6.30 -9.09
N THR A 145 -6.62 -5.94 -10.32
CA THR A 145 -6.29 -4.62 -10.84
C THR A 145 -7.02 -3.64 -9.95
N TYR A 146 -6.23 -2.80 -9.28
CA TYR A 146 -6.61 -1.63 -8.50
C TYR A 146 -7.92 -0.95 -8.91
#